data_AF-D0MIV9-F1
#
_entry.id   AF-D0MIV9-F1
#
_cell.length_a   1.000
_cell.length_b   1.000
_cell.length_c   1.000
_cell.angle_alpha   90.00
_cell.angle_beta   90.00
_cell.angle_gamma   90.00
#
_symmetry.space_group_name_H-M   'P 1'
#
loop_
_entity.id
_entity.type
_entity.pdbx_description
1 polymer ?
#
loop_
_entity_poly.entity_id
_entity_poly.type
_entity_poly.pdbx_seq_one_letter_code
_entity_poly.pdbx_strand_id
1 'polypeptide(L)'
;MRRLTVLSLLLGSVLAFAVEAQPADWSTLFVRAMRLKEAGQYAQAIPLAEQALTLAQAQYGPENRSVGLALNLLGQLYTAEGKYDEAEAFLKRALDIYHRWFGAQSPESAGVLNNLGRLYLDRGQPEQAVSVLQEALARFEQAYGPESHRLRYTLELLAEAYQAMNRPDEARRYAARAAQLPPPPQAQQ
;
A
#
# COMPACT_ATOMS: atom_id res chain seq x y z
N MET A 1 26.31 -50.94 -62.04
CA MET A 1 26.57 -49.72 -61.24
C MET A 1 25.28 -49.32 -60.54
N ARG A 2 25.13 -49.63 -59.24
CA ARG A 2 23.95 -49.28 -58.41
C ARG A 2 24.31 -48.03 -57.59
N ARG A 3 23.48 -46.99 -57.68
CA ARG A 3 23.53 -45.80 -56.82
C ARG A 3 22.93 -46.16 -55.46
N LEU A 4 23.69 -46.04 -54.38
CA LEU A 4 23.18 -46.05 -53.01
C LEU A 4 23.15 -44.59 -52.51
N THR A 5 21.95 -44.05 -52.39
CA THR A 5 21.66 -42.81 -51.69
C THR A 5 21.65 -43.12 -50.20
N VAL A 6 22.60 -42.58 -49.44
CA VAL A 6 22.58 -42.68 -47.97
C VAL A 6 21.61 -41.62 -47.45
N LEU A 7 20.54 -42.07 -46.80
CA LEU A 7 19.52 -41.24 -46.18
C LEU A 7 19.98 -40.86 -44.76
N SER A 8 20.25 -39.58 -44.55
CA SER A 8 20.63 -39.00 -43.27
C SER A 8 19.41 -38.88 -42.35
N LEU A 9 19.34 -39.68 -41.29
CA LEU A 9 18.35 -39.54 -40.20
C LEU A 9 18.97 -38.67 -39.10
N LEU A 10 18.66 -37.38 -39.10
CA LEU A 10 18.90 -36.49 -37.95
C LEU A 10 17.74 -36.71 -36.95
N LEU A 11 18.04 -37.40 -35.86
CA LEU A 11 17.13 -37.54 -34.72
C LEU A 11 17.06 -36.19 -33.99
N GLY A 12 15.99 -35.43 -34.24
CA GLY A 12 15.69 -34.19 -33.51
C GLY A 12 15.36 -34.50 -32.05
N SER A 13 16.30 -34.23 -31.15
CA SER A 13 16.04 -34.19 -29.71
C SER A 13 15.44 -32.82 -29.38
N VAL A 14 14.11 -32.76 -29.35
CA VAL A 14 13.40 -31.63 -28.72
C VAL A 14 13.56 -31.81 -27.22
N LEU A 15 14.60 -31.19 -26.64
CA LEU A 15 14.62 -30.91 -25.21
C LEU A 15 13.43 -29.98 -24.93
N ALA A 16 12.37 -30.54 -24.38
CA ALA A 16 11.31 -29.77 -23.76
C ALA A 16 11.92 -29.06 -22.54
N PHE A 17 12.38 -27.82 -22.73
CA PHE A 17 12.57 -26.89 -21.63
C PHE A 17 11.18 -26.62 -21.05
N ALA A 18 10.81 -27.35 -20.00
CA ALA A 18 9.81 -26.85 -19.08
C ALA A 18 10.34 -25.49 -18.61
N VAL A 19 9.67 -24.41 -19.01
CA VAL A 19 9.86 -23.11 -18.38
C VAL A 19 9.41 -23.31 -16.94
N GLU A 20 10.35 -23.67 -16.06
CA GLU A 20 10.13 -23.54 -14.63
C GLU A 20 9.75 -22.09 -14.41
N ALA A 21 8.48 -21.86 -14.05
CA ALA A 21 8.05 -20.55 -13.62
C ALA A 21 8.99 -20.13 -12.50
N GLN A 22 9.77 -19.06 -12.73
CA GLN A 22 10.63 -18.51 -11.69
C GLN A 22 9.75 -18.32 -10.44
N PRO A 23 10.21 -18.75 -9.24
CA PRO A 23 9.46 -18.53 -8.03
C PRO A 23 9.15 -17.04 -7.95
N ALA A 24 7.86 -16.71 -7.77
CA ALA A 24 7.42 -15.32 -7.76
C ALA A 24 8.25 -14.55 -6.74
N ASP A 25 8.90 -13.47 -7.18
CA ASP A 25 9.62 -12.59 -6.28
C ASP A 25 8.61 -11.81 -5.41
N TRP A 26 9.11 -11.19 -4.33
CA TRP A 26 8.24 -10.43 -3.43
C TRP A 26 7.45 -9.33 -4.17
N SER A 27 8.06 -8.71 -5.19
CA SER A 27 7.49 -7.57 -5.91
C SER A 27 6.31 -7.99 -6.78
N THR A 28 6.39 -9.16 -7.44
CA THR A 28 5.31 -9.75 -8.23
C THR A 28 4.11 -10.08 -7.35
N LEU A 29 4.34 -10.70 -6.20
CA LEU A 29 3.28 -11.01 -5.24
C LEU A 29 2.64 -9.74 -4.66
N PHE A 30 3.47 -8.75 -4.31
CA PHE A 30 3.01 -7.45 -3.81
C PHE A 30 2.11 -6.73 -4.82
N VAL A 31 2.52 -6.66 -6.09
CA VAL A 31 1.73 -6.02 -7.15
C VAL A 31 0.42 -6.78 -7.38
N ARG A 32 0.43 -8.11 -7.32
CA ARG A 32 -0.80 -8.91 -7.45
C ARG A 32 -1.75 -8.66 -6.27
N ALA A 33 -1.22 -8.61 -5.04
CA ALA A 33 -2.00 -8.28 -3.85
C ALA A 33 -2.60 -6.87 -3.93
N MET A 34 -1.84 -5.89 -4.41
CA MET A 34 -2.33 -4.52 -4.66
C MET A 34 -3.52 -4.50 -5.63
N ARG A 35 -3.44 -5.23 -6.76
CA ARG A 35 -4.55 -5.31 -7.73
C ARG A 35 -5.79 -5.97 -7.12
N LEU A 36 -5.61 -7.01 -6.31
CA LEU A 36 -6.73 -7.65 -5.61
C LEU A 36 -7.36 -6.71 -4.58
N LYS A 37 -6.54 -5.92 -3.85
CA LYS A 37 -7.02 -4.86 -2.95
C LYS A 37 -7.85 -3.83 -3.71
N GLU A 38 -7.37 -3.36 -4.85
CA GLU A 38 -8.09 -2.40 -5.71
C GLU A 38 -9.41 -2.96 -6.24
N ALA A 39 -9.47 -4.29 -6.49
CA ALA A 39 -10.70 -4.99 -6.87
C ALA A 39 -11.62 -5.33 -5.67
N GLY A 40 -11.28 -4.93 -4.44
CA GLY A 40 -12.03 -5.26 -3.23
C GLY A 40 -11.94 -6.71 -2.77
N GLN A 41 -11.03 -7.50 -3.34
CA GLN A 41 -10.85 -8.93 -3.05
C GLN A 41 -9.84 -9.14 -1.91
N TYR A 42 -10.11 -8.56 -0.73
CA TYR A 42 -9.14 -8.48 0.37
C TYR A 42 -8.70 -9.85 0.90
N ALA A 43 -9.64 -10.78 1.12
CA ALA A 43 -9.33 -12.14 1.55
C ALA A 43 -8.37 -12.89 0.61
N GLN A 44 -8.40 -12.58 -0.71
CA GLN A 44 -7.46 -13.17 -1.68
C GLN A 44 -6.12 -12.42 -1.71
N ALA A 45 -6.11 -11.12 -1.39
CA ALA A 45 -4.92 -10.29 -1.36
C ALA A 45 -4.01 -10.60 -0.16
N ILE A 46 -4.58 -10.86 1.01
CA ILE A 46 -3.86 -11.12 2.27
C ILE A 46 -2.77 -12.19 2.13
N PRO A 47 -3.06 -13.44 1.69
CA PRO A 47 -2.04 -14.48 1.62
C PRO A 47 -0.90 -14.12 0.65
N LEU A 48 -1.18 -13.36 -0.41
CA LEU A 48 -0.14 -12.89 -1.33
C LEU A 48 0.73 -11.80 -0.70
N ALA A 49 0.13 -10.88 0.08
CA ALA A 49 0.86 -9.85 0.80
C ALA A 49 1.72 -10.44 1.94
N GLU A 50 1.26 -11.49 2.62
CA GLU A 50 2.03 -12.22 3.64
C GLU A 50 3.22 -12.96 3.03
N GLN A 51 3.02 -13.61 1.88
CA GLN A 51 4.11 -14.24 1.13
C GLN A 51 5.11 -13.19 0.63
N ALA A 52 4.63 -12.04 0.11
CA ALA A 52 5.49 -10.93 -0.28
C ALA A 52 6.33 -10.40 0.90
N LEU A 53 5.72 -10.24 2.08
CA LEU A 53 6.43 -9.86 3.31
C LEU A 53 7.54 -10.86 3.65
N THR A 54 7.22 -12.16 3.64
CA THR A 54 8.16 -13.24 3.96
C THR A 54 9.37 -13.22 3.01
N LEU A 55 9.12 -13.10 1.70
CA LEU A 55 10.18 -13.04 0.69
C LEU A 55 11.02 -11.76 0.80
N ALA A 56 10.38 -10.60 1.03
CA ALA A 56 11.10 -9.34 1.20
C ALA A 56 12.01 -9.37 2.44
N GLN A 57 11.56 -9.96 3.55
CA GLN A 57 12.37 -10.14 4.75
C GLN A 57 13.56 -11.07 4.50
N ALA A 58 13.34 -12.20 3.83
CA ALA A 58 14.39 -13.15 3.52
C ALA A 58 15.45 -12.55 2.56
N GLN A 59 15.01 -11.75 1.59
CA GLN A 59 15.89 -11.20 0.55
C GLN A 59 16.67 -9.97 1.00
N TYR A 60 16.05 -9.08 1.79
CA TYR A 60 16.64 -7.76 2.10
C TYR A 60 16.77 -7.45 3.60
N GLY A 61 16.27 -8.33 4.46
CA GLY A 61 16.26 -8.14 5.91
C GLY A 61 15.02 -7.36 6.41
N PRO A 62 14.73 -7.46 7.73
CA PRO A 62 13.47 -7.00 8.33
C PRO A 62 13.30 -5.48 8.39
N GLU A 63 14.37 -4.71 8.19
CA GLU A 63 14.37 -3.24 8.24
C GLU A 63 14.31 -2.59 6.86
N ASN A 64 14.20 -3.38 5.79
CA ASN A 64 14.21 -2.86 4.42
C ASN A 64 12.89 -2.16 4.05
N ARG A 65 12.95 -1.13 3.19
CA ARG A 65 11.76 -0.45 2.64
C ARG A 65 10.73 -1.39 2.00
N SER A 66 11.16 -2.48 1.38
CA SER A 66 10.28 -3.48 0.75
C SER A 66 9.42 -4.21 1.78
N VAL A 67 9.97 -4.45 2.99
CA VAL A 67 9.22 -4.98 4.14
C VAL A 67 8.20 -3.94 4.61
N GLY A 68 8.60 -2.67 4.71
CA GLY A 68 7.68 -1.58 5.04
C GLY A 68 6.48 -1.47 4.07
N LEU A 69 6.71 -1.64 2.77
CA LEU A 69 5.66 -1.64 1.75
C LEU A 69 4.66 -2.79 1.97
N ALA A 70 5.16 -4.02 2.16
CA ALA A 70 4.31 -5.19 2.39
C ALA A 70 3.51 -5.08 3.69
N LEU A 71 4.13 -4.61 4.78
CA LEU A 71 3.46 -4.36 6.05
C LEU A 71 2.37 -3.29 5.93
N ASN A 72 2.64 -2.18 5.24
CA ASN A 72 1.65 -1.14 5.02
C ASN A 72 0.46 -1.64 4.18
N LEU A 73 0.68 -2.55 3.24
CA LEU A 73 -0.39 -3.20 2.48
C LEU A 73 -1.21 -4.15 3.37
N LEU A 74 -0.56 -4.99 4.17
CA LEU A 74 -1.25 -5.87 5.13
C LEU A 74 -2.09 -5.07 6.12
N GLY A 75 -1.55 -3.96 6.63
CA GLY A 75 -2.28 -3.02 7.47
C GLY A 75 -3.59 -2.56 6.84
N GLN A 76 -3.56 -2.09 5.60
CA GLN A 76 -4.78 -1.69 4.86
C GLN A 76 -5.76 -2.85 4.65
N LEU A 77 -5.25 -4.04 4.28
CA LEU A 77 -6.07 -5.21 4.03
C LEU A 77 -6.78 -5.70 5.30
N TYR A 78 -6.06 -5.74 6.41
CA TYR A 78 -6.60 -6.16 7.70
C TYR A 78 -7.59 -5.13 8.27
N THR A 79 -7.37 -3.82 8.05
CA THR A 79 -8.37 -2.78 8.36
C THR A 79 -9.67 -3.04 7.60
N ALA A 80 -9.59 -3.31 6.29
CA ALA A 80 -10.78 -3.55 5.47
C ALA A 80 -11.56 -4.81 5.87
N GLU A 81 -10.88 -5.80 6.46
CA GLU A 81 -11.49 -7.03 6.99
C GLU A 81 -11.94 -6.91 8.47
N GLY A 82 -11.81 -5.72 9.08
CA GLY A 82 -12.20 -5.48 10.48
C GLY A 82 -11.25 -6.08 11.53
N LYS A 83 -10.06 -6.55 11.12
CA LYS A 83 -9.04 -7.12 12.00
C LYS A 83 -8.07 -6.03 12.47
N TYR A 84 -8.60 -5.15 13.32
CA TYR A 84 -7.95 -3.88 13.63
C TYR A 84 -6.65 -4.02 14.45
N ASP A 85 -6.53 -5.02 15.33
CA ASP A 85 -5.33 -5.19 16.15
C ASP A 85 -4.13 -5.63 15.30
N GLU A 86 -4.33 -6.59 14.39
CA GLU A 86 -3.31 -7.01 13.42
C GLU A 86 -2.94 -5.86 12.48
N ALA A 87 -3.94 -5.14 11.97
CA ALA A 87 -3.73 -3.99 11.10
C ALA A 87 -2.87 -2.90 11.77
N GLU A 88 -3.16 -2.58 13.03
CA GLU A 88 -2.46 -1.55 13.79
C GLU A 88 -1.00 -1.93 14.02
N ALA A 89 -0.74 -3.20 14.37
CA ALA A 89 0.61 -3.72 14.54
C ALA A 89 1.42 -3.61 13.24
N PHE A 90 0.83 -3.99 12.10
CA PHE A 90 1.48 -3.87 10.79
C PHE A 90 1.76 -2.43 10.39
N LEU A 91 0.79 -1.52 10.58
CA LEU A 91 0.95 -0.11 10.23
C LEU A 91 1.98 0.60 11.10
N LYS A 92 2.00 0.34 12.42
CA LYS A 92 3.03 0.88 13.32
C LYS A 92 4.43 0.41 12.92
N ARG A 93 4.58 -0.89 12.61
CA ARG A 93 5.86 -1.42 12.14
C ARG A 93 6.29 -0.83 10.79
N ALA A 94 5.34 -0.63 9.87
CA ALA A 94 5.62 0.04 8.60
C ALA A 94 6.07 1.49 8.81
N LEU A 95 5.42 2.21 9.72
CA LEU A 95 5.75 3.59 10.07
C LEU A 95 7.20 3.72 10.58
N ASP A 96 7.63 2.83 11.48
CA ASP A 96 9.01 2.80 11.98
C ASP A 96 10.04 2.59 10.87
N ILE A 97 9.76 1.68 9.92
CA ILE A 97 10.64 1.46 8.77
C ILE A 97 10.65 2.70 7.87
N TYR A 98 9.50 3.32 7.64
CA TYR A 98 9.38 4.51 6.81
C TYR A 98 10.10 5.71 7.42
N HIS A 99 10.06 5.89 8.74
CA HIS A 99 10.84 6.92 9.43
C HIS A 99 12.35 6.76 9.18
N ARG A 100 12.86 5.53 9.18
CA ARG A 100 14.27 5.26 8.91
C ARG A 100 14.68 5.52 7.46
N TRP A 101 13.84 5.16 6.49
CA TRP A 101 14.20 5.22 5.07
C TRP A 101 13.89 6.55 4.40
N PHE A 102 12.75 7.15 4.73
CA PHE A 102 12.25 8.37 4.10
C PHE A 102 12.38 9.59 5.01
N GLY A 103 12.61 9.37 6.31
CA GLY A 103 12.59 10.40 7.33
C GLY A 103 11.21 10.58 7.96
N ALA A 104 11.19 10.98 9.23
CA ALA A 104 9.96 11.11 10.00
C ALA A 104 9.01 12.19 9.45
N GLN A 105 9.50 13.18 8.69
CA GLN A 105 8.66 14.23 8.11
C GLN A 105 8.26 13.95 6.64
N SER A 106 8.52 12.74 6.14
CA SER A 106 8.27 12.39 4.74
C SER A 106 6.78 12.23 4.43
N PRO A 107 6.34 12.55 3.19
CA PRO A 107 5.01 12.21 2.71
C PRO A 107 4.68 10.72 2.76
N GLU A 108 5.68 9.86 2.56
CA GLU A 108 5.52 8.42 2.64
C GLU A 108 5.10 8.01 4.04
N SER A 109 5.75 8.55 5.08
CA SER A 109 5.39 8.30 6.47
C SER A 109 4.02 8.88 6.83
N ALA A 110 3.66 10.05 6.27
CA ALA A 110 2.32 10.64 6.42
C ALA A 110 1.23 9.76 5.79
N GLY A 111 1.52 9.08 4.68
CA GLY A 111 0.61 8.09 4.09
C GLY A 111 0.28 6.93 5.03
N VAL A 112 1.25 6.45 5.81
CA VAL A 112 1.01 5.40 6.82
C VAL A 112 0.18 5.94 7.99
N LEU A 113 0.39 7.19 8.39
CA LEU A 113 -0.44 7.85 9.41
C LEU A 113 -1.91 8.02 8.95
N ASN A 114 -2.16 8.33 7.67
CA ASN A 114 -3.51 8.30 7.12
C ASN A 114 -4.17 6.93 7.25
N ASN A 115 -3.42 5.85 6.98
CA ASN A 115 -3.94 4.48 7.11
C ASN A 115 -4.27 4.15 8.57
N LEU A 116 -3.45 4.59 9.54
CA LEU A 116 -3.76 4.49 10.96
C LEU A 116 -5.00 5.31 11.34
N GLY A 117 -5.15 6.52 10.78
CA GLY A 117 -6.33 7.35 10.99
C GLY A 117 -7.62 6.69 10.50
N ARG A 118 -7.60 6.10 9.30
CA ARG A 118 -8.72 5.29 8.79
C ARG A 118 -9.01 4.10 9.69
N LEU A 119 -7.97 3.36 10.11
CA LEU A 119 -8.13 2.23 11.03
C LEU A 119 -8.84 2.65 12.32
N TYR A 120 -8.39 3.73 12.95
CA TYR A 120 -9.02 4.21 14.19
C TYR A 120 -10.46 4.67 13.97
N LEU A 121 -10.80 5.27 12.82
CA LEU A 121 -12.19 5.59 12.48
C LEU A 121 -13.05 4.34 12.37
N ASP A 122 -12.59 3.34 11.61
CA ASP A 122 -13.31 2.08 11.42
C ASP A 122 -13.48 1.31 12.74
N ARG A 123 -12.52 1.45 13.66
CA ARG A 123 -12.56 0.90 15.03
C ARG A 123 -13.44 1.71 16.01
N GLY A 124 -13.96 2.87 15.61
CA GLY A 124 -14.78 3.74 16.47
C GLY A 124 -13.98 4.55 17.49
N GLN A 125 -12.75 4.94 17.14
CA GLN A 125 -11.81 5.70 17.98
C GLN A 125 -11.44 7.05 17.33
N PRO A 126 -12.41 7.98 17.15
CA PRO A 126 -12.20 9.18 16.37
C PRO A 126 -11.18 10.16 16.99
N GLU A 127 -11.02 10.19 18.32
CA GLU A 127 -9.99 11.01 18.98
C GLU A 127 -8.58 10.58 18.59
N GLN A 128 -8.33 9.27 18.54
CA GLN A 128 -7.03 8.73 18.11
C GLN A 128 -6.80 8.99 16.62
N ALA A 129 -7.86 8.88 15.81
CA ALA A 129 -7.81 9.24 14.40
C ALA A 129 -7.41 10.71 14.19
N VAL A 130 -8.05 11.65 14.90
CA VAL A 130 -7.72 13.09 14.80
C VAL A 130 -6.24 13.33 15.10
N SER A 131 -5.70 12.71 16.15
CA SER A 131 -4.29 12.89 16.54
C SER A 131 -3.34 12.51 15.40
N VAL A 132 -3.49 11.32 14.82
CA VAL A 132 -2.58 10.85 13.76
C VAL A 132 -2.83 11.55 12.42
N LEU A 133 -4.07 11.95 12.13
CA LEU A 133 -4.42 12.64 10.89
C LEU A 133 -3.96 14.10 10.89
N GLN A 134 -3.97 14.78 12.03
CA GLN A 134 -3.39 16.13 12.14
C GLN A 134 -1.88 16.09 11.91
N GLU A 135 -1.20 15.07 12.44
CA GLU A 135 0.22 14.86 12.17
C GLU A 135 0.48 14.55 10.68
N ALA A 136 -0.32 13.69 10.06
CA ALA A 136 -0.24 13.41 8.63
C ALA A 136 -0.45 14.69 7.78
N LEU A 137 -1.46 15.49 8.13
CA LEU A 137 -1.78 16.73 7.44
C LEU A 137 -0.61 17.71 7.48
N ALA A 138 -0.01 17.93 8.65
CA ALA A 138 1.13 18.83 8.81
C ALA A 138 2.33 18.41 7.93
N ARG A 139 2.64 17.11 7.88
CA ARG A 139 3.71 16.56 7.02
C ARG A 139 3.40 16.75 5.53
N PHE A 140 2.16 16.51 5.12
CA PHE A 140 1.75 16.73 3.73
C PHE A 140 1.75 18.22 3.34
N GLU A 141 1.29 19.11 4.22
CA GLU A 141 1.36 20.56 4.02
C GLU A 141 2.81 21.03 3.87
N GLN A 142 3.71 20.54 4.70
CA GLN A 142 5.14 20.85 4.61
C GLN A 142 5.74 20.40 3.27
N ALA A 143 5.36 19.23 2.77
CA ALA A 143 5.94 18.66 1.57
C ALA A 143 5.33 19.19 0.26
N TYR A 144 4.04 19.48 0.25
CA TYR A 144 3.29 19.78 -0.98
C TYR A 144 2.63 21.17 -0.99
N GLY A 145 2.64 21.88 0.13
CA GLY A 145 1.92 23.13 0.33
C GLY A 145 0.45 22.93 0.74
N PRO A 146 -0.16 23.96 1.36
CA PRO A 146 -1.50 23.87 1.97
C PRO A 146 -2.65 23.72 0.96
N GLU A 147 -2.42 24.04 -0.31
CA GLU A 147 -3.40 24.00 -1.41
C GLU A 147 -3.24 22.76 -2.31
N SER A 148 -2.40 21.80 -1.92
CA SER A 148 -2.18 20.61 -2.75
C SER A 148 -3.34 19.62 -2.68
N HIS A 149 -3.75 19.11 -3.85
CA HIS A 149 -4.77 18.06 -3.97
C HIS A 149 -4.45 16.80 -3.15
N ARG A 150 -3.17 16.58 -2.80
CA ARG A 150 -2.71 15.43 -2.02
C ARG A 150 -3.22 15.44 -0.56
N LEU A 151 -3.64 16.59 -0.05
CA LEU A 151 -4.16 16.72 1.32
C LEU A 151 -5.64 16.29 1.42
N ARG A 152 -6.33 16.15 0.28
CA ARG A 152 -7.78 15.93 0.22
C ARG A 152 -8.23 14.75 1.08
N TYR A 153 -7.58 13.60 0.92
CA TYR A 153 -7.95 12.39 1.67
C TYR A 153 -7.77 12.56 3.18
N THR A 154 -6.67 13.17 3.65
CA THR A 154 -6.45 13.45 5.07
C THR A 154 -7.51 14.40 5.63
N LEU A 155 -7.87 15.45 4.87
CA LEU A 155 -8.89 16.41 5.28
C LEU A 155 -10.28 15.77 5.34
N GLU A 156 -10.60 14.87 4.41
CA GLU A 156 -11.85 14.10 4.44
C GLU A 156 -11.93 13.19 5.67
N LEU A 157 -10.85 12.48 5.99
CA LEU A 157 -10.79 11.65 7.20
C LEU A 157 -10.88 12.50 8.48
N LEU A 158 -10.28 13.69 8.52
CA LEU A 158 -10.44 14.62 9.65
C LEU A 158 -11.89 15.07 9.78
N ALA A 159 -12.54 15.41 8.68
CA ALA A 159 -13.95 15.78 8.69
C ALA A 159 -14.82 14.65 9.25
N GLU A 160 -14.60 13.41 8.79
CA GLU A 160 -15.27 12.20 9.28
C GLU A 160 -15.04 12.00 10.79
N ALA A 161 -13.80 12.14 11.26
CA ALA A 161 -13.45 12.02 12.67
C ALA A 161 -14.16 13.06 13.55
N TYR A 162 -14.18 14.32 13.13
CA TYR A 162 -14.89 15.37 13.87
C TYR A 162 -16.41 15.18 13.84
N GLN A 163 -16.99 14.64 12.76
CA GLN A 163 -18.41 14.25 12.76
C GLN A 163 -18.70 13.16 13.78
N ALA A 164 -17.88 12.11 13.84
CA ALA A 164 -18.03 11.01 14.80
C ALA A 164 -17.94 11.49 16.26
N MET A 165 -17.19 12.58 16.52
CA MET A 165 -17.11 13.24 17.83
C MET A 165 -18.25 14.23 18.12
N ASN A 166 -19.24 14.35 17.23
CA ASN A 166 -20.31 15.36 17.30
C ASN A 166 -19.77 16.81 17.34
N ARG A 167 -18.74 17.08 16.54
CA ARG A 167 -18.08 18.39 16.36
C ARG A 167 -18.30 18.92 14.93
N PRO A 168 -19.53 19.38 14.61
CA PRO A 168 -19.93 19.65 13.23
C PRO A 168 -19.27 20.90 12.63
N ASP A 169 -18.79 21.83 13.44
CA ASP A 169 -18.14 23.05 12.95
C ASP A 169 -16.74 22.75 12.40
N GLU A 170 -15.95 21.99 13.15
CA GLU A 170 -14.63 21.51 12.74
C GLU A 170 -14.74 20.61 11.52
N ALA A 171 -15.68 19.67 11.54
CA ALA A 171 -15.91 18.79 10.40
C ALA A 171 -16.25 19.56 9.12
N ARG A 172 -17.15 20.55 9.21
CA ARG A 172 -17.49 21.42 8.07
C ARG A 172 -16.29 22.21 7.57
N ARG A 173 -15.42 22.68 8.45
CA ARG A 173 -14.19 23.39 8.06
C ARG A 173 -13.25 22.50 7.25
N TYR A 174 -12.99 21.27 7.72
CA TYR A 174 -12.12 20.34 7.00
C TYR A 174 -12.74 19.87 5.67
N ALA A 175 -14.04 19.57 5.65
CA ALA A 175 -14.75 19.18 4.42
C ALA A 175 -14.77 20.32 3.38
N ALA A 176 -15.05 21.55 3.80
CA ALA A 176 -15.03 22.72 2.92
C ALA A 176 -13.63 22.95 2.32
N ARG A 177 -12.58 22.79 3.14
CA ARG A 177 -11.20 22.88 2.66
C ARG A 177 -10.90 21.79 1.63
N ALA A 178 -11.25 20.54 1.91
CA ALA A 178 -11.04 19.43 0.97
C ALA A 178 -11.72 19.66 -0.40
N ALA A 179 -12.93 20.21 -0.38
CA ALA A 179 -13.70 20.52 -1.58
C ALA A 179 -13.10 21.66 -2.43
N GLN A 180 -12.39 22.60 -1.81
CA GLN A 180 -11.76 23.74 -2.49
C GLN A 180 -10.42 23.39 -3.14
N LEU A 181 -9.79 22.28 -2.73
CA LEU A 181 -8.52 21.86 -3.32
C LEU A 181 -8.66 21.57 -4.83
N PRO A 182 -7.62 21.83 -5.64
CA PRO A 182 -7.64 21.52 -7.07
C PRO A 182 -7.77 20.01 -7.31
N PRO A 183 -8.27 19.57 -8.48
CA PRO A 183 -8.20 18.17 -8.88
C PRO A 183 -6.73 17.73 -9.07
N PRO A 184 -6.43 16.42 -9.00
CA PRO A 184 -5.10 15.93 -9.39
C PRO A 184 -4.79 16.30 -10.85
N PRO A 185 -3.52 16.57 -11.20
CA PRO A 185 -3.14 16.79 -12.59
C PRO A 185 -3.58 15.60 -13.44
N GLN A 186 -4.21 15.87 -14.58
CA GLN A 186 -4.52 14.83 -15.56
C GLN A 186 -3.18 14.30 -16.09
N ALA A 187 -3.00 12.97 -16.10
CA ALA A 187 -1.87 12.36 -16.77
C ALA A 187 -1.96 12.74 -18.26
N GLN A 188 -0.98 13.48 -18.76
CA GLN A 188 -0.82 13.67 -20.20
C GLN A 188 -0.56 12.29 -20.79
N GLN A 189 -1.50 11.80 -21.60
CA GLN A 189 -1.36 10.55 -22.36
C GLN A 189 -0.33 10.71 -23.47
#